data_AF-I3CA77-F1
#
_entry.id   AF-I3CA77-F1
#
_cell.length_a   1.000
_cell.length_b   1.000
_cell.length_c   1.000
_cell.angle_alpha   90.00
_cell.angle_beta   90.00
_cell.angle_gamma   90.00
#
_symmetry.space_group_name_H-M   'P 1'
#
loop_
_entity.id
_entity.type
_entity.pdbx_description
1 polymer ?
#
loop_
_entity_poly.entity_id
_entity_poly.type
_entity_poly.pdbx_seq_one_letter_code
_entity_poly.pdbx_strand_id
1 'polypeptide(L)'
;MEKMSIISTNDRQITFIFDPSTKLGRECQAYALSSEAKILAIDLTKTKIADTEWVEIAERIGKTVPELIAKDHPAFTNLYGEGIELDNTDALKVLNKNPETLVYPIAIRGDKAVMAHTFSDILKLIKPDSSDVKIP
;
A
#
# COMPACT_ATOMS: atom_id res chain seq x y z
N MET A 1 -2.86 3.80 25.76
CA MET A 1 -3.05 4.40 24.43
C MET A 1 -2.94 3.27 23.44
N GLU A 2 -4.06 2.72 22.99
CA GLU A 2 -4.08 1.60 22.04
C GLU A 2 -3.45 2.09 20.73
N LYS A 3 -2.24 1.61 20.42
CA LYS A 3 -1.68 1.74 19.07
C LYS A 3 -2.51 0.79 18.20
N MET A 4 -3.47 1.34 17.47
CA MET A 4 -4.15 0.63 16.40
C MET A 4 -3.13 0.51 15.26
N SER A 5 -2.40 -0.61 15.22
CA SER A 5 -1.58 -0.93 14.06
C SER A 5 -2.49 -1.02 12.84
N ILE A 6 -2.14 -0.30 11.79
CA ILE A 6 -2.89 -0.25 10.52
C ILE A 6 -2.82 -1.60 9.80
N ILE A 7 -1.79 -2.39 10.14
CA ILE A 7 -1.51 -3.71 9.62
C ILE A 7 -2.12 -4.75 10.57
N SER A 8 -3.33 -5.20 10.26
CA SER A 8 -3.92 -6.35 10.93
C SER A 8 -3.46 -7.62 10.23
N THR A 9 -2.86 -8.57 10.96
CA THR A 9 -2.48 -9.91 10.46
C THR A 9 -3.68 -10.83 10.17
N ASN A 10 -4.87 -10.25 9.98
CA ASN A 10 -6.10 -10.99 9.78
C ASN A 10 -6.33 -11.29 8.30
N ASP A 11 -6.19 -12.55 7.89
CA ASP A 11 -6.49 -13.01 6.53
C ASP A 11 -7.95 -12.84 6.07
N ARG A 12 -8.86 -12.46 6.98
CA ARG A 12 -10.27 -12.15 6.65
C ARG A 12 -10.49 -10.68 6.30
N GLN A 13 -9.48 -9.83 6.41
CA GLN A 13 -9.54 -8.41 6.09
C GLN A 13 -8.38 -8.01 5.19
N ILE A 14 -8.65 -7.16 4.21
CA ILE A 14 -7.64 -6.53 3.37
C ILE A 14 -7.48 -5.08 3.84
N THR A 15 -6.29 -4.71 4.30
CA THR A 15 -5.93 -3.30 4.47
C THR A 15 -5.53 -2.76 3.11
N PHE A 16 -6.20 -1.70 2.66
CA PHE A 16 -5.96 -1.06 1.37
C PHE A 16 -5.54 0.40 1.57
N ILE A 17 -4.28 0.70 1.33
CA ILE A 17 -3.65 2.01 1.49
C ILE A 17 -3.60 2.68 0.12
N PHE A 18 -4.16 3.87 -0.01
CA PHE A 18 -4.25 4.55 -1.30
C PHE A 18 -4.40 6.07 -1.15
N ASP A 19 -4.08 6.79 -2.22
CA ASP A 19 -4.44 8.19 -2.39
C ASP A 19 -5.68 8.31 -3.30
N PRO A 20 -6.85 8.77 -2.79
CA PRO A 20 -8.07 8.99 -3.58
C PRO A 20 -7.94 10.10 -4.63
N SER A 21 -6.91 10.95 -4.59
CA SER A 21 -6.64 11.98 -5.60
C SER A 21 -6.19 11.35 -6.93
N THR A 22 -5.58 10.16 -6.87
CA THR A 22 -5.08 9.44 -8.04
C THR A 22 -6.17 8.64 -8.74
N LYS A 23 -6.08 8.54 -10.07
CA LYS A 23 -7.01 7.70 -10.86
C LYS A 23 -6.88 6.22 -10.46
N LEU A 24 -5.64 5.72 -10.37
CA LEU A 24 -5.36 4.34 -10.00
C LEU A 24 -5.90 4.01 -8.60
N GLY A 25 -5.68 4.89 -7.62
CA GLY A 25 -6.22 4.73 -6.26
C GLY A 25 -7.73 4.58 -6.24
N ARG A 26 -8.47 5.43 -6.98
CA ARG A 26 -9.94 5.34 -7.07
C ARG A 26 -10.42 4.06 -7.77
N GLU A 27 -9.80 3.68 -8.89
CA GLU A 27 -10.16 2.46 -9.62
C GLU A 27 -9.92 1.21 -8.76
N CYS A 28 -8.76 1.14 -8.11
CA CYS A 28 -8.40 0.09 -7.17
C CYS A 28 -9.35 0.03 -5.96
N GLN A 29 -9.72 1.18 -5.38
CA GLN A 29 -10.67 1.25 -4.28
C GLN A 29 -12.06 0.73 -4.70
N ALA A 30 -12.59 1.19 -5.83
CA ALA A 30 -13.89 0.77 -6.34
C ALA A 30 -13.91 -0.75 -6.55
N TYR A 31 -12.81 -1.30 -7.09
CA TYR A 31 -12.67 -2.74 -7.28
C TYR A 31 -12.63 -3.50 -5.95
N ALA A 32 -11.82 -3.05 -4.99
CA ALA A 32 -11.73 -3.66 -3.67
C ALA A 32 -13.10 -3.66 -2.95
N LEU A 33 -13.84 -2.55 -3.01
CA LEU A 33 -15.18 -2.43 -2.42
C LEU A 33 -16.25 -3.28 -3.14
N SER A 34 -16.06 -3.58 -4.42
CA SER A 34 -16.95 -4.49 -5.17
C SER A 34 -16.71 -5.97 -4.85
N SER A 35 -15.59 -6.29 -4.18
CA SER A 35 -15.28 -7.66 -3.77
C SER A 35 -16.07 -8.06 -2.53
N GLU A 36 -16.25 -9.37 -2.33
CA GLU A 36 -16.85 -9.92 -1.11
C GLU A 36 -15.90 -9.86 0.11
N ALA A 37 -14.65 -9.43 -0.09
CA ALA A 37 -13.67 -9.33 0.98
C ALA A 37 -13.97 -8.14 1.90
N LYS A 38 -13.72 -8.30 3.20
CA LYS A 38 -13.77 -7.19 4.14
C LYS A 38 -12.59 -6.25 3.88
N ILE A 39 -12.84 -5.01 3.52
CA ILE A 39 -11.80 -4.01 3.23
C ILE A 39 -11.69 -2.99 4.37
N LEU A 40 -10.46 -2.71 4.80
CA LEU A 40 -10.11 -1.52 5.58
C LEU A 40 -9.39 -0.53 4.66
N ALA A 41 -10.12 0.47 4.17
CA ALA A 41 -9.57 1.49 3.29
C ALA A 41 -8.88 2.58 4.12
N ILE A 42 -7.58 2.78 3.89
CA ILE A 42 -6.74 3.79 4.53
C ILE A 42 -6.44 4.86 3.48
N ASP A 43 -7.07 6.02 3.67
CA ASP A 43 -6.93 7.19 2.82
C ASP A 43 -5.71 8.01 3.28
N LEU A 44 -4.65 8.02 2.48
CA LEU A 44 -3.39 8.71 2.79
C LEU A 44 -3.53 10.23 2.93
N THR A 45 -4.59 10.82 2.40
CA THR A 45 -4.86 12.25 2.57
C THR A 45 -5.42 12.59 3.95
N LYS A 46 -5.89 11.59 4.70
CA LYS A 46 -6.54 11.73 6.01
C LYS A 46 -5.81 10.99 7.13
N THR A 47 -5.06 9.94 6.80
CA THR A 47 -4.42 9.06 7.77
C THR A 47 -2.91 9.12 7.60
N LYS A 48 -2.21 9.40 8.71
CA LYS A 48 -0.76 9.28 8.78
C LYS A 48 -0.38 7.85 9.19
N ILE A 49 0.60 7.29 8.49
CA ILE A 49 1.19 5.98 8.77
C ILE A 49 2.50 6.21 9.49
N ALA A 50 2.75 5.48 10.58
CA ALA A 50 3.97 5.64 11.35
C ALA A 50 5.19 5.05 10.61
N ASP A 51 6.38 5.57 10.89
CA ASP A 51 7.63 5.12 10.27
C ASP A 51 7.85 3.60 10.38
N THR A 52 7.58 3.05 11.56
CA THR A 52 7.70 1.60 11.80
C THR A 52 6.74 0.79 10.94
N GLU A 53 5.57 1.34 10.63
CA GLU A 53 4.58 0.67 9.77
C GLU A 53 5.01 0.75 8.30
N TRP A 54 5.58 1.86 7.84
CA TRP A 54 6.14 1.94 6.49
C TRP A 54 7.26 0.93 6.25
N VAL A 55 8.13 0.75 7.24
CA VAL A 55 9.19 -0.28 7.19
C VAL A 55 8.56 -1.67 7.09
N GLU A 56 7.60 -2.00 7.95
CA GLU A 56 6.92 -3.29 7.92
C GLU A 56 6.18 -3.54 6.60
N ILE A 57 5.54 -2.50 6.03
CA ILE A 57 4.88 -2.58 4.72
C ILE A 57 5.89 -2.90 3.62
N ALA A 58 7.03 -2.21 3.60
CA ALA A 58 8.07 -2.44 2.60
C ALA A 58 8.60 -3.87 2.68
N GLU A 59 8.90 -4.35 3.90
CA GLU A 59 9.36 -5.72 4.15
C GLU A 59 8.36 -6.77 3.67
N ARG A 60 7.06 -6.59 3.94
CA ARG A 60 6.00 -7.51 3.47
C ARG A 60 5.86 -7.56 1.95
N ILE A 61 6.17 -6.45 1.26
CA ILE A 61 6.20 -6.40 -0.21
C ILE A 61 7.51 -7.01 -0.76
N GLY A 62 8.53 -7.19 0.08
CA GLY A 62 9.87 -7.62 -0.33
C GLY A 62 10.70 -6.48 -0.94
N LYS A 63 10.47 -5.24 -0.46
CA LYS A 63 11.11 -4.01 -0.93
C LYS A 63 11.70 -3.21 0.23
N THR A 64 12.52 -2.21 -0.08
CA THR A 64 12.94 -1.16 0.83
C THR A 64 11.96 0.03 0.82
N VAL A 65 12.03 0.91 1.82
CA VAL A 65 11.14 2.08 1.91
C VAL A 65 11.30 3.03 0.71
N PRO A 66 12.52 3.34 0.21
CA PRO A 66 12.70 4.13 -1.01
C PRO A 66 12.00 3.54 -2.24
N GLU A 67 11.93 2.22 -2.35
CA GLU A 67 11.27 1.52 -3.46
C GLU A 67 9.74 1.55 -3.38
N LEU A 68 9.17 2.10 -2.30
CA LEU A 68 7.77 2.45 -2.22
C LEU A 68 7.45 3.75 -2.98
N ILE A 69 8.44 4.63 -3.14
CA ILE A 69 8.28 5.94 -3.76
C ILE A 69 8.57 5.83 -5.26
N ALA A 70 7.65 6.35 -6.07
CA ALA A 70 7.84 6.42 -7.51
C ALA A 70 8.75 7.62 -7.87
N LYS A 71 10.08 7.45 -7.72
CA LYS A 71 11.08 8.51 -7.92
C LYS A 71 11.07 9.14 -9.32
N ASP A 72 10.62 8.39 -10.33
CA ASP A 72 10.51 8.87 -11.72
C ASP A 72 9.13 9.49 -12.06
N HIS A 73 8.20 9.51 -11.10
CA HIS A 73 6.85 10.02 -11.33
C HIS A 73 6.76 11.53 -11.03
N PRO A 74 5.94 12.31 -11.77
CA PRO A 74 5.74 13.74 -11.52
C PRO A 74 5.35 14.10 -10.07
N ALA A 75 4.66 13.19 -9.38
CA ALA A 75 4.32 13.38 -7.96
C ALA A 75 5.56 13.54 -7.07
N PHE A 76 6.69 12.92 -7.44
CA PHE A 76 7.96 13.07 -6.75
C PHE A 76 8.83 14.15 -7.41
N THR A 77 9.02 14.09 -8.74
CA THR A 77 9.99 14.97 -9.43
C THR A 77 9.60 16.44 -9.38
N ASN A 78 8.30 16.78 -9.36
CA ASN A 78 7.86 18.17 -9.20
C ASN A 78 8.19 18.75 -7.81
N LEU A 79 8.36 17.90 -6.79
CA LEU A 79 8.65 18.31 -5.42
C LEU A 79 10.15 18.29 -5.10
N TYR A 80 10.88 17.32 -5.65
CA TYR A 80 12.26 17.01 -5.24
C TYR A 80 13.28 17.05 -6.39
N GLY A 81 12.84 17.06 -7.65
CA GLY A 81 13.70 16.94 -8.83
C GLY A 81 13.94 15.50 -9.29
N GLU A 82 14.69 15.35 -10.38
CA GLU A 82 15.04 14.07 -10.98
C GLU A 82 16.38 13.53 -10.46
N GLY A 83 16.58 12.21 -10.48
CA GLY A 83 17.86 11.58 -10.13
C GLY A 83 18.23 11.66 -8.64
N ILE A 84 17.26 11.93 -7.77
CA ILE A 84 17.46 11.96 -6.32
C ILE A 84 17.54 10.53 -5.79
N GLU A 85 18.62 10.22 -5.09
CA GLU A 85 18.74 8.99 -4.32
C GLU A 85 18.21 9.22 -2.90
N LEU A 86 17.49 8.23 -2.37
CA LEU A 86 16.89 8.25 -1.05
C LEU A 86 17.39 7.05 -0.26
N ASP A 87 17.83 7.29 0.97
CA ASP A 87 17.94 6.23 1.97
C ASP A 87 16.58 6.00 2.67
N ASN A 88 16.51 4.99 3.55
CA ASN A 88 15.28 4.71 4.29
C ASN A 88 14.80 5.91 5.13
N THR A 89 15.71 6.67 5.74
CA THR A 89 15.36 7.79 6.60
C THR A 89 14.78 8.94 5.78
N ASP A 90 15.34 9.22 4.61
CA ASP A 90 14.85 10.25 3.71
C ASP A 90 13.54 9.85 3.06
N ALA A 91 13.40 8.58 2.64
CA ALA A 91 12.13 8.06 2.12
C ALA A 91 10.99 8.15 3.16
N LEU A 92 11.26 7.84 4.44
CA LEU A 92 10.28 8.02 5.51
C LEU A 92 9.86 9.48 5.69
N LYS A 93 10.80 10.43 5.65
CA LYS A 93 10.47 11.86 5.70
C LYS A 93 9.61 12.27 4.50
N VAL A 94 9.90 11.75 3.31
CA VAL A 94 9.13 12.02 2.09
C VAL A 94 7.70 11.49 2.25
N LEU A 95 7.51 10.23 2.61
CA LEU A 95 6.19 9.62 2.77
C LEU A 95 5.35 10.30 3.87
N ASN A 96 5.98 10.76 4.95
CA ASN A 96 5.29 11.48 6.02
C ASN A 96 4.85 12.89 5.65
N LYS A 97 5.65 13.57 4.81
CA LYS A 97 5.42 14.96 4.43
C LYS A 97 4.51 15.07 3.21
N ASN A 98 4.74 14.21 2.22
CA ASN A 98 4.10 14.20 0.92
C ASN A 98 3.70 12.75 0.57
N PRO A 99 2.69 12.19 1.25
CA PRO A 99 2.25 10.81 1.02
C PRO A 99 1.74 10.54 -0.41
N GLU A 100 1.40 11.59 -1.18
CA GLU A 100 1.07 11.51 -2.62
C GLU A 100 2.22 10.99 -3.49
N THR A 101 3.45 10.97 -2.96
CA THR A 101 4.60 10.33 -3.59
C THR A 101 4.49 8.80 -3.62
N LEU A 102 3.62 8.22 -2.78
CA LEU A 102 3.15 6.84 -2.90
C LEU A 102 2.07 6.74 -3.99
N VAL A 103 2.52 6.73 -5.24
CA VAL A 103 1.65 6.73 -6.43
C VAL A 103 0.85 5.43 -6.56
N TYR A 104 1.45 4.32 -6.15
CA TYR A 104 0.88 2.99 -6.30
C TYR A 104 0.20 2.54 -5.01
N PRO A 105 -1.11 2.23 -5.03
CA PRO A 105 -1.82 1.73 -3.86
C PRO A 105 -1.19 0.43 -3.34
N ILE A 106 -1.29 0.21 -2.03
CA ILE A 106 -0.79 -0.99 -1.37
C ILE A 106 -1.97 -1.74 -0.78
N ALA A 107 -2.08 -3.03 -1.08
CA ALA A 107 -3.02 -3.94 -0.44
C ALA A 107 -2.27 -4.95 0.42
N ILE A 108 -2.78 -5.24 1.61
CA ILE A 108 -2.18 -6.14 2.60
C ILE A 108 -3.27 -7.08 3.13
N ARG A 109 -2.98 -8.38 3.17
CA ARG A 109 -3.88 -9.42 3.70
C ARG A 109 -3.04 -10.50 4.38
N GLY A 110 -3.24 -10.68 5.68
CA GLY A 110 -2.40 -11.60 6.47
C GLY A 110 -0.93 -11.22 6.34
N ASP A 111 -0.10 -12.17 5.92
CA ASP A 111 1.34 -11.95 5.69
C ASP A 111 1.70 -11.50 4.25
N LYS A 112 0.70 -11.38 3.37
CA LYS A 112 0.92 -11.00 1.97
C LYS A 112 0.65 -9.52 1.76
N ALA A 113 1.53 -8.84 1.02
CA ALA A 113 1.31 -7.47 0.57
C ALA A 113 1.62 -7.33 -0.93
N VAL A 114 0.91 -6.43 -1.61
CA VAL A 114 1.15 -6.10 -3.02
C VAL A 114 1.07 -4.59 -3.22
N MET A 115 2.05 -4.07 -3.97
CA MET A 115 2.00 -2.73 -4.55
C MET A 115 1.32 -2.82 -5.90
N ALA A 116 0.11 -2.28 -5.99
CA ALA A 116 -0.74 -2.37 -7.17
C ALA A 116 -0.34 -1.33 -8.22
N HIS A 117 0.15 -1.80 -9.36
CA HIS A 117 0.38 -0.96 -10.54
C HIS A 117 -0.85 -0.96 -11.45
N THR A 118 -1.70 -1.98 -11.32
CA THR A 118 -3.02 -2.08 -11.95
C THR A 118 -4.08 -2.54 -10.95
N PHE A 119 -5.36 -2.32 -11.27
CA PHE A 119 -6.46 -2.85 -10.45
C PHE A 119 -6.42 -4.39 -10.31
N SER A 120 -5.92 -5.08 -11.34
CA SER A 120 -5.79 -6.54 -11.36
C SER A 120 -4.71 -7.07 -10.41
N ASP A 121 -3.76 -6.25 -9.95
CA ASP A 121 -2.82 -6.68 -8.91
C ASP A 121 -3.52 -6.96 -7.58
N ILE A 122 -4.62 -6.25 -7.29
CA ILE A 122 -5.38 -6.42 -6.05
C ILE A 122 -6.09 -7.79 -6.02
N LEU A 123 -6.42 -8.36 -7.20
CA LEU A 123 -6.98 -9.71 -7.30
C LEU A 123 -6.08 -10.78 -6.69
N LYS A 124 -4.76 -10.56 -6.69
CA LYS A 124 -3.79 -11.49 -6.09
C LYS A 124 -4.00 -11.65 -4.58
N LEU A 125 -4.65 -10.68 -3.93
CA LEU A 125 -4.98 -10.73 -2.50
C LEU A 125 -6.45 -11.00 -2.22
N ILE A 126 -7.37 -10.70 -3.15
CA ILE A 126 -8.81 -10.96 -2.95
C ILE A 126 -9.13 -12.45 -3.04
N LYS A 127 -8.53 -13.18 -3.98
CA LYS A 127 -8.74 -14.62 -4.06
C LYS A 127 -7.97 -15.29 -2.92
N PRO A 128 -8.65 -15.97 -1.97
CA PRO A 128 -7.94 -16.90 -1.11
C PRO A 128 -7.28 -17.94 -2.03
N ASP A 129 -6.04 -18.32 -1.74
CA ASP A 129 -5.43 -19.49 -2.38
C ASP A 129 -6.47 -20.62 -2.28
N SER A 130 -7.05 -21.04 -3.41
CA SER A 130 -7.93 -22.20 -3.47
C SER A 130 -7.15 -23.52 -3.34
N SER A 131 -5.97 -23.47 -2.75
CA SER A 131 -5.01 -24.57 -2.62
C SER A 131 -5.26 -25.43 -1.37
N ASP A 132 -6.24 -25.07 -0.52
CA ASP A 132 -6.65 -25.87 0.64
C ASP A 132 -7.95 -26.68 0.41
N VAL A 133 -8.30 -26.96 -0.85
CA VAL A 133 -9.26 -28.05 -1.12
C VAL A 133 -8.50 -29.37 -0.98
N LYS A 134 -8.40 -29.89 0.24
CA LYS A 134 -8.29 -31.34 0.44
C LYS A 134 -9.59 -31.96 -0.10
N ILE A 135 -9.54 -32.41 -1.34
CA ILE A 135 -10.59 -33.25 -1.93
C ILE A 135 -10.59 -34.55 -1.10
N PRO A 136 -11.74 -34.95 -0.51
CA PRO A 136 -11.86 -36.19 0.26
C PRO A 136 -11.66 -37.44 -0.61
#